data_AF-A0A975C9Y8-F1
#
_entry.id   AF-A0A975C9Y8-F1
#
_cell.length_a   1.000
_cell.length_b   1.000
_cell.length_c   1.000
_cell.angle_alpha   90.00
_cell.angle_beta   90.00
_cell.angle_gamma   90.00
#
_symmetry.space_group_name_H-M   'P 1'
#
loop_
_entity.id
_entity.type
_entity.pdbx_description
1 polymer ?
#
loop_
_entity_poly.entity_id
_entity_poly.type
_entity_poly.pdbx_seq_one_letter_code
_entity_poly.pdbx_strand_id
1 'polypeptide(L)' 'MGRDNHNNKTGNNTRSLPQTPKNQKINSNDMKEEIASEMAELHQAKKKKKFR' A
#
# COMPACT_ATOMS: atom_id res chain seq x y z
N MET A 1 -21.05 -15.85 -16.29
CA MET A 1 -21.47 -15.31 -14.98
C MET A 1 -21.46 -13.79 -15.09
N GLY A 2 -22.64 -13.19 -15.12
CA GLY A 2 -22.82 -11.75 -15.29
C GLY A 2 -22.18 -10.98 -14.15
N ARG A 3 -21.43 -9.92 -14.50
CA ARG A 3 -21.10 -8.84 -13.55
C ARG A 3 -22.34 -7.97 -13.42
N ASP A 4 -23.39 -8.56 -12.86
CA ASP A 4 -24.69 -7.91 -12.76
C ASP A 4 -24.63 -6.76 -11.75
N ASN A 5 -25.04 -5.60 -12.23
CA ASN A 5 -25.55 -4.43 -11.50
C ASN A 5 -25.28 -4.36 -10.00
N HIS A 6 -24.14 -3.80 -9.61
CA HIS A 6 -24.00 -3.21 -8.28
C HIS A 6 -24.32 -1.72 -8.35
N ASN A 7 -25.63 -1.43 -8.31
CA ASN A 7 -26.14 -0.12 -7.95
C ASN A 7 -25.66 0.24 -6.54
N ASN A 8 -24.91 1.33 -6.46
CA ASN A 8 -25.14 2.44 -5.55
C ASN A 8 -25.50 2.07 -4.11
N LYS A 9 -24.51 1.71 -3.30
CA LYS A 9 -24.50 2.08 -1.88
C LYS A 9 -23.11 2.55 -1.48
N THR A 10 -22.96 3.87 -1.47
CA THR A 10 -21.85 4.62 -0.89
C THR A 10 -21.78 4.31 0.60
N GLY A 11 -21.14 3.20 0.96
CA GLY A 11 -20.84 2.82 2.32
C GLY A 11 -19.45 2.25 2.32
N ASN A 12 -18.56 2.77 3.16
CA ASN A 12 -17.22 2.21 3.40
C ASN A 12 -17.34 0.69 3.34
N ASN A 13 -16.57 0.06 2.44
CA ASN A 13 -16.59 -1.36 2.16
C ASN A 13 -16.01 -2.14 3.35
N THR A 14 -16.70 -2.12 4.49
CA THR A 14 -16.29 -2.74 5.75
C THR A 14 -16.45 -4.26 5.74
N ARG A 15 -17.09 -4.79 4.69
CA ARG A 15 -17.22 -6.24 4.41
C ARG A 15 -16.17 -6.77 3.41
N SER A 16 -15.46 -5.90 2.69
CA SER A 16 -14.27 -6.32 1.95
C SER A 16 -13.07 -6.41 2.89
N LEU A 17 -12.02 -7.08 2.43
CA LEU A 17 -10.70 -7.15 3.08
C LEU A 17 -10.36 -5.84 3.81
N PRO A 18 -9.69 -5.91 4.98
CA PRO A 18 -9.35 -4.74 5.76
C PRO A 18 -8.63 -3.73 4.87
N GLN A 19 -9.35 -2.66 4.52
CA GLN A 19 -8.80 -1.61 3.70
C GLN A 19 -7.71 -0.93 4.52
N THR A 20 -6.58 -0.63 3.88
CA THR A 20 -5.53 0.18 4.51
C THR A 20 -6.17 1.41 5.17
N PRO A 21 -5.90 1.66 6.47
CA PRO A 21 -6.42 2.82 7.18
C PRO A 21 -6.16 4.09 6.36
N LYS A 22 -7.11 5.03 6.34
CA LYS A 22 -7.01 6.24 5.50
C LYS A 22 -5.70 7.01 5.72
N ASN A 23 -5.19 6.99 6.95
CA ASN A 23 -3.97 7.69 7.38
C ASN A 23 -2.67 6.97 6.96
N GLN A 24 -2.78 5.73 6.46
CA GLN A 24 -1.66 4.92 5.97
C GLN A 24 -1.73 4.73 4.45
N LYS A 25 -2.60 5.47 3.76
CA LYS A 25 -2.65 5.47 2.30
C LYS A 25 -1.59 6.43 1.79
N ILE A 26 -0.65 5.89 1.03
CA ILE A 26 0.32 6.68 0.29
C ILE A 26 -0.43 7.36 -0.88
N ASN A 27 -0.19 8.65 -1.10
CA ASN A 27 -0.75 9.31 -2.26
C ASN A 27 -0.17 8.70 -3.54
N SER A 28 -0.97 8.61 -4.60
CA SER A 28 -0.52 7.98 -5.86
C SER A 28 0.73 8.61 -6.46
N ASN A 29 0.94 9.92 -6.25
CA ASN A 29 2.12 10.64 -6.73
C ASN A 29 3.38 10.32 -5.93
N ASP A 30 3.22 10.02 -4.64
CA ASP A 30 4.32 9.84 -3.67
C ASP A 30 4.77 8.37 -3.59
N MET A 31 3.99 7.44 -4.18
CA MET A 31 4.25 6.00 -4.17
C MET A 31 5.68 5.65 -4.62
N LYS A 32 6.17 6.28 -5.69
CA LYS A 32 7.49 5.96 -6.25
C LYS A 32 8.62 6.38 -5.31
N GLU A 33 8.45 7.51 -4.63
CA GLU A 33 9.43 8.06 -3.71
C GLU A 33 9.52 7.22 -2.43
N GLU A 34 8.37 6.86 -1.86
CA GLU A 34 8.29 5.98 -0.69
C GLU A 34 8.94 4.61 -0.97
N ILE A 35 8.60 3.97 -2.10
CA ILE A 35 9.20 2.69 -2.49
C ILE A 35 10.72 2.83 -2.66
N ALA A 36 11.19 3.91 -3.29
CA ALA A 36 12.63 4.13 -3.48
C ALA A 36 13.35 4.32 -2.14
N SER A 37 12.75 5.06 -1.21
CA SER A 37 13.26 5.28 0.15
C SER A 37 13.37 3.96 0.93
N GLU A 38 12.31 3.15 0.95
CA GLU A 38 12.30 1.83 1.62
C GLU A 38 13.35 0.89 1.02
N MET A 39 13.46 0.83 -0.32
CA MET A 39 14.45 -0.02 -0.98
C MET A 39 15.88 0.42 -0.67
N ALA A 40 16.14 1.73 -0.59
CA ALA A 40 17.43 2.26 -0.21
C ALA A 40 17.80 1.89 1.24
N GLU A 41 16.84 2.03 2.17
CA GLU A 41 17.03 1.62 3.57
C GLU A 41 17.36 0.13 3.69
N LEU A 42 16.61 -0.74 3.01
CA LEU A 42 16.85 -2.18 2.99
C LEU A 42 18.24 -2.53 2.42
N HIS A 43 18.69 -1.83 1.38
CA HIS A 43 20.05 -2.02 0.85
C HIS A 43 21.12 -1.63 1.86
N GLN A 44 20.94 -0.53 2.58
CA GLN A 44 21.89 -0.10 3.61
C GLN A 44 21.92 -1.06 4.80
N ALA A 45 20.76 -1.56 5.22
CA ALA A 45 20.66 -2.56 6.28
C ALA A 45 21.40 -3.86 5.90
N LYS A 46 21.26 -4.32 4.64
CA LYS A 46 22.01 -5.49 4.13
C LYS A 46 23.52 -5.27 4.11
N LYS A 47 23.99 -4.07 3.70
CA LYS A 47 25.42 -3.72 3.72
C LYS A 47 25.98 -3.74 5.14
N LYS A 48 25.27 -3.13 6.11
CA LYS A 48 25.67 -3.14 7.53
C LYS A 48 25.73 -4.55 8.12
N LYS A 49 24.82 -5.45 7.70
CA LYS A 49 24.81 -6.85 8.18
C LYS A 49 25.94 -7.71 7.61
N LYS A 50 26.45 -7.41 6.40
CA LYS A 50 27.59 -8.12 5.81
C LYS A 50 28.94 -7.77 6.45
N PHE A 51 29.02 -6.64 7.16
CA PHE A 51 30.24 -6.14 7.82
C PHE A 51 30.29 -6.40 9.33
N ARG A 52 29.35 -7.19 9.86
CA ARG A 52 29.33 -7.68 11.25
C ARG A 52 29.63 -9.17 11.27
#